data_AF-A0A935CHE6-F1
#
_entry.id   AF-A0A935CHE6-F1
#
_cell.length_a   1.000
_cell.length_b   1.000
_cell.length_c   1.000
_cell.angle_alpha   90.00
_cell.angle_beta   90.00
_cell.angle_gamma   90.00
#
_symmetry.space_group_name_H-M   'P 1'
#
loop_
_entity.id
_entity.type
_entity.pdbx_description
1 polymer ?
#
loop_
_entity_poly.entity_id
_entity_poly.type
_entity_poly.pdbx_seq_one_letter_code
_entity_poly.pdbx_strand_id
1 'polypeptide(L)'
;MNHAAPHDTPHWPPVGTGRWTRWWGYLVRWLVFGLVVHLFQPVDGASNPFWAQKLDQAFMGMSFGLAGAVVFTLTENRFNTPRVRWKSWAIVLATWLLVKTLFVSVLATFG
;
A
#
# COMPACT_ATOMS: atom_id res chain seq x y z
N MET A 1 29.07 5.83 48.37
CA MET A 1 27.66 6.10 48.03
C MET A 1 27.58 6.20 46.52
N ASN A 2 27.12 5.14 45.85
CA ASN A 2 27.01 5.12 44.38
C ASN A 2 25.62 5.67 44.02
N HIS A 3 25.59 6.87 43.45
CA HIS A 3 24.37 7.41 42.83
C HIS A 3 24.03 6.55 41.62
N ALA A 4 23.00 5.72 41.73
CA ALA A 4 22.38 5.11 40.56
C ALA A 4 21.79 6.24 39.69
N ALA A 5 22.30 6.40 38.48
CA ALA A 5 21.72 7.33 37.52
C ALA A 5 20.27 6.91 37.22
N PRO A 6 19.33 7.85 37.07
CA PRO A 6 17.96 7.52 36.65
C PRO A 6 18.01 6.79 35.31
N HIS A 7 17.36 5.63 35.24
CA HIS A 7 17.09 4.99 33.97
C HIS A 7 16.03 5.83 33.24
N ASP A 8 16.49 6.77 32.41
CA ASP A 8 15.64 7.48 31.45
C ASP A 8 15.21 6.49 30.36
N THR A 9 14.20 5.67 30.67
CA THR A 9 13.49 4.91 29.64
C THR A 9 12.64 5.92 28.86
N PRO A 10 12.85 6.07 27.54
CA PRO A 10 11.98 6.90 26.73
C PRO A 10 10.56 6.36 26.85
N HIS A 11 9.64 7.16 27.38
CA HIS A 11 8.23 6.79 27.51
C HIS A 11 7.50 6.73 26.15
N TRP A 12 8.16 7.23 25.10
CA TRP A 12 7.69 7.12 23.73
C TRP A 12 8.23 5.85 23.07
N PRO A 13 7.40 5.07 22.38
CA PRO A 13 7.89 3.94 21.61
C PRO A 13 8.88 4.44 20.54
N PRO A 14 10.00 3.74 20.29
CA PRO A 14 10.99 4.16 19.31
C PRO A 14 10.34 4.39 17.94
N VAL A 15 10.67 5.51 17.28
CA VAL A 15 10.19 5.84 15.93
C VAL A 15 10.63 4.71 14.98
N GLY A 16 9.70 3.86 14.56
CA GLY A 16 10.05 2.63 13.82
C GLY A 16 9.42 1.35 14.35
N THR A 17 8.77 1.39 15.51
CA THR A 17 8.17 0.21 16.15
C THR A 17 6.67 0.08 15.84
N GLY A 18 6.24 -1.14 15.50
CA GLY A 18 4.84 -1.48 15.25
C GLY A 18 4.50 -1.89 13.81
N ARG A 19 3.34 -2.55 13.64
CA ARG A 19 2.88 -3.04 12.33
C ARG A 19 2.44 -1.92 11.38
N TRP A 20 2.04 -0.78 11.93
CA TRP A 20 1.56 0.38 11.18
C TRP A 20 2.58 1.53 11.11
N THR A 21 3.87 1.29 11.39
CA THR A 21 4.86 2.36 11.30
C THR A 21 5.04 2.86 9.85
N ARG A 22 5.12 4.19 9.68
CA ARG A 22 5.36 4.88 8.38
C ARG A 22 4.32 4.60 7.28
N TRP A 23 3.17 4.08 7.68
CA TRP A 23 2.12 3.67 6.77
C TRP A 23 1.57 4.78 5.87
N TRP A 24 1.52 6.02 6.36
CA TRP A 24 1.06 7.16 5.57
C TRP A 24 1.87 7.34 4.28
N GLY A 25 3.20 7.16 4.36
CA GLY A 25 4.06 7.25 3.19
C GLY A 25 3.83 6.10 2.20
N TYR A 26 3.53 4.90 2.70
CA TYR A 26 3.16 3.76 1.86
C TYR A 26 1.78 3.97 1.23
N LEU A 27 0.81 4.44 2.01
CA LEU A 27 -0.54 4.73 1.54
C LEU A 27 -0.52 5.70 0.37
N VAL A 28 0.10 6.87 0.53
CA VAL A 28 0.14 7.87 -0.55
C VAL A 28 0.79 7.30 -1.80
N ARG A 29 1.92 6.59 -1.68
CA ARG A 29 2.61 5.99 -2.84
C ARG A 29 1.75 4.96 -3.56
N TRP A 30 1.08 4.09 -2.81
CA TRP A 30 0.22 3.07 -3.39
C TRP A 30 -1.08 3.64 -3.96
N LEU A 31 -1.66 4.68 -3.36
CA LEU A 31 -2.81 5.40 -3.92
C LEU A 31 -2.45 6.08 -5.24
N VAL A 32 -1.32 6.80 -5.29
CA VAL A 32 -0.83 7.43 -6.53
C VAL A 32 -0.55 6.36 -7.59
N PHE A 33 0.13 5.28 -7.23
CA PHE A 33 0.38 4.17 -8.14
C PHE A 33 -0.92 3.58 -8.70
N GLY A 34 -1.86 3.23 -7.82
CA GLY A 34 -3.15 2.66 -8.20
C GLY A 34 -3.97 3.58 -9.10
N LEU A 35 -4.00 4.87 -8.78
CA LEU A 35 -4.67 5.90 -9.57
C LEU A 35 -4.05 6.01 -10.97
N VAL A 36 -2.72 6.12 -11.06
CA VAL A 36 -2.01 6.22 -12.34
C VAL A 36 -2.29 4.99 -13.21
N VAL A 37 -2.11 3.78 -12.70
CA VAL A 37 -2.25 2.57 -13.53
C VAL A 37 -3.69 2.32 -14.01
N HIS A 38 -4.71 2.91 -13.37
CA HIS A 38 -6.11 2.80 -13.82
C HIS A 38 -6.57 3.97 -14.67
N LEU A 39 -6.18 5.22 -14.36
CA LEU A 39 -6.58 6.39 -15.16
C LEU A 39 -6.05 6.35 -16.59
N PHE A 40 -4.94 5.66 -16.83
CA PHE A 40 -4.38 5.48 -18.17
C PHE A 40 -4.95 4.25 -18.91
N GLN A 41 -5.91 3.52 -18.31
CA GLN A 41 -6.61 2.48 -19.05
C GLN A 41 -7.51 3.08 -20.14
N PRO A 42 -7.61 2.41 -21.30
CA PRO A 42 -8.52 2.83 -22.35
C PRO A 42 -9.96 2.83 -21.82
N VAL A 43 -10.71 3.84 -22.24
CA VAL A 43 -12.14 3.98 -22.00
C VAL A 43 -12.83 3.17 -23.09
N ASP A 44 -13.74 2.29 -22.72
CA ASP A 44 -14.55 1.56 -23.69
C ASP A 44 -15.54 2.54 -24.34
N GLY A 45 -15.70 2.45 -25.67
CA GLY A 45 -16.63 3.29 -26.44
C GLY A 45 -18.11 3.02 -26.14
N ALA A 46 -18.40 2.39 -25.01
CA ALA A 46 -19.73 2.15 -24.49
C ALA A 46 -20.46 3.47 -24.22
N SER A 47 -21.78 3.39 -24.07
CA SER A 47 -22.70 4.54 -23.93
C SER A 47 -22.48 5.42 -22.68
N ASN A 48 -21.55 5.06 -21.79
CA ASN A 48 -21.29 5.84 -20.58
C ASN A 48 -20.50 7.12 -20.89
N PRO A 49 -20.86 8.27 -20.27
CA PRO A 49 -20.09 9.50 -20.42
C PRO A 49 -18.62 9.31 -20.05
N PHE A 50 -17.72 9.88 -20.84
CA PHE A 50 -16.26 9.78 -20.63
C PHE A 50 -15.82 10.06 -19.19
N TRP A 51 -16.35 11.12 -18.58
CA TRP A 51 -15.99 11.50 -17.21
C TRP A 51 -16.51 10.53 -16.15
N ALA A 52 -17.65 9.87 -16.38
CA ALA A 52 -18.14 8.83 -15.48
C ALA A 52 -17.19 7.63 -15.50
N GLN A 53 -16.77 7.21 -16.70
CA GLN A 53 -15.79 6.11 -16.83
C GLN A 53 -14.44 6.45 -16.19
N LYS A 54 -13.96 7.70 -16.32
CA LYS A 54 -12.73 8.15 -15.65
C LYS A 54 -12.85 8.19 -14.12
N LEU A 55 -14.03 8.54 -13.61
CA LEU A 55 -14.31 8.51 -12.18
C LEU A 55 -14.32 7.06 -11.67
N ASP A 56 -14.94 6.13 -12.40
CA ASP A 56 -14.92 4.69 -12.07
C ASP A 56 -13.49 4.13 -12.09
N GLN A 57 -12.71 4.45 -13.13
CA GLN A 57 -11.29 4.10 -13.20
C GLN A 57 -10.50 4.65 -12.01
N ALA A 58 -10.77 5.89 -11.60
CA ALA A 58 -10.14 6.48 -10.42
C ALA A 58 -10.52 5.74 -9.13
N PHE A 59 -11.80 5.42 -8.92
CA PHE A 59 -12.26 4.66 -7.76
C PHE A 59 -11.68 3.25 -7.70
N MET A 60 -11.64 2.55 -8.84
CA MET A 60 -11.00 1.24 -8.94
C MET A 60 -9.50 1.34 -8.61
N GLY A 61 -8.82 2.34 -9.17
CA GLY A 61 -7.41 2.59 -8.91
C GLY A 61 -7.09 2.93 -7.46
N MET A 62 -7.91 3.77 -6.82
CA MET A 62 -7.78 4.08 -5.40
C MET A 62 -8.02 2.85 -4.52
N SER A 63 -9.02 2.02 -4.84
CA SER A 63 -9.32 0.78 -4.10
C SER A 63 -8.16 -0.22 -4.21
N PHE A 64 -7.61 -0.39 -5.41
CA PHE A 64 -6.41 -1.19 -5.65
C PHE A 64 -5.21 -0.66 -4.86
N GLY A 65 -4.97 0.65 -4.91
CA GLY A 65 -3.90 1.30 -4.17
C GLY A 65 -4.04 1.14 -2.65
N LEU A 66 -5.25 1.28 -2.10
CA LEU A 66 -5.52 1.06 -0.68
C LEU A 66 -5.19 -0.38 -0.27
N ALA A 67 -5.64 -1.37 -1.04
CA ALA A 67 -5.34 -2.79 -0.77
C ALA A 67 -3.82 -3.06 -0.80
N GLY A 68 -3.13 -2.51 -1.81
CA GLY A 68 -1.67 -2.56 -1.91
C GLY A 68 -0.96 -1.93 -0.70
N ALA A 69 -1.43 -0.76 -0.25
CA ALA A 69 -0.88 -0.09 0.92
C ALA A 69 -0.98 -0.94 2.19
N VAL A 70 -2.13 -1.56 2.43
CA VAL A 70 -2.36 -2.40 3.61
C VAL A 70 -1.45 -3.63 3.58
N VAL A 71 -1.45 -4.38 2.48
CA VAL A 71 -0.65 -5.60 2.33
C VAL A 71 0.84 -5.27 2.43
N PHE A 72 1.29 -4.22 1.74
CA PHE A 72 2.68 -3.80 1.77
C PHE A 72 3.11 -3.35 3.17
N THR A 73 2.31 -2.52 3.83
CA THR A 73 2.64 -2.00 5.18
C THR A 73 2.83 -3.16 6.16
N LEU A 74 1.90 -4.12 6.17
CA LEU A 74 1.98 -5.28 7.06
C LEU A 74 3.19 -6.15 6.74
N THR A 75 3.45 -6.41 5.46
CA THR A 75 4.53 -7.32 5.02
C THR A 75 5.91 -6.69 5.22
N GLU A 76 6.09 -5.45 4.80
CA GLU A 76 7.34 -4.70 4.92
C GLU A 76 7.72 -4.47 6.39
N ASN A 77 6.74 -4.18 7.26
CA ASN A 77 6.99 -4.01 8.70
C ASN A 77 7.19 -5.33 9.44
N ARG A 78 6.66 -6.45 8.94
CA ARG A 78 6.81 -7.78 9.55
C ARG A 78 8.10 -8.50 9.12
N PHE A 79 8.45 -8.45 7.85
CA PHE A 79 9.52 -9.28 7.28
C PHE A 79 10.78 -8.50 6.91
N ASN A 80 10.70 -7.18 6.87
CA ASN A 80 11.82 -6.32 6.48
C ASN A 80 11.96 -5.08 7.39
N THR A 81 11.88 -5.29 8.71
CA THR A 81 12.18 -4.24 9.71
C THR A 81 13.54 -3.57 9.48
N PRO A 82 14.63 -4.29 9.09
CA PRO A 82 15.92 -3.67 8.76
C PRO A 82 15.93 -2.86 7.45
N ARG A 83 14.83 -2.85 6.67
CA ARG A 83 14.68 -2.10 5.41
C ARG A 83 15.75 -2.42 4.36
N VAL A 84 16.04 -3.71 4.21
CA VAL A 84 16.97 -4.17 3.18
C VAL A 84 16.33 -3.94 1.81
N ARG A 85 17.01 -3.18 0.94
CA ARG A 85 16.44 -2.70 -0.34
C ARG A 85 15.90 -3.81 -1.23
N TRP A 86 16.65 -4.91 -1.40
CA TRP A 86 16.22 -6.02 -2.25
C TRP A 86 14.96 -6.71 -1.71
N LYS A 87 14.84 -6.82 -0.37
CA LYS A 87 13.64 -7.36 0.27
C LYS A 87 12.45 -6.45 0.07
N SER A 88 12.63 -5.12 0.19
CA SER A 88 11.55 -4.17 -0.07
C SER A 88 11.06 -4.29 -1.52
N TRP A 89 11.96 -4.38 -2.51
CA TRP A 89 11.58 -4.59 -3.91
C TRP A 89 10.86 -5.92 -4.12
N ALA A 90 11.34 -7.01 -3.54
CA ALA A 90 10.66 -8.31 -3.59
C ALA A 90 9.25 -8.24 -2.98
N ILE A 91 9.08 -7.54 -1.85
CA ILE A 91 7.80 -7.35 -1.17
C ILE A 91 6.87 -6.44 -2.00
N VAL A 92 7.39 -5.39 -2.64
CA VAL A 92 6.61 -4.56 -3.58
C VAL A 92 6.06 -5.42 -4.72
N LEU A 93 6.92 -6.20 -5.38
CA LEU A 93 6.52 -7.06 -6.50
C LEU A 93 5.51 -8.14 -6.05
N ALA A 94 5.78 -8.80 -4.93
CA ALA A 94 4.88 -9.82 -4.37
C ALA A 94 3.52 -9.22 -3.97
N THR A 95 3.52 -8.03 -3.35
CA THR A 95 2.28 -7.32 -3.00
C THR A 95 1.50 -6.95 -4.26
N TRP A 96 2.18 -6.40 -5.27
CA TRP A 96 1.55 -6.02 -6.53
C TRP A 96 0.93 -7.23 -7.23
N LEU A 97 1.68 -8.33 -7.36
CA LEU A 97 1.18 -9.56 -7.97
C LEU A 97 -0.01 -10.13 -7.21
N LEU A 98 0.07 -10.23 -5.88
CA LEU A 98 -1.01 -10.75 -5.04
C LEU A 98 -2.27 -9.90 -5.14
N VAL A 99 -2.16 -8.58 -5.01
CA VAL A 99 -3.32 -7.69 -5.06
C VAL A 99 -3.90 -7.68 -6.47
N LYS A 100 -3.06 -7.70 -7.52
CA LYS A 100 -3.53 -7.73 -8.91
C LYS A 100 -4.27 -9.03 -9.23
N THR A 101 -3.76 -10.18 -8.83
CA THR A 101 -4.44 -11.46 -9.07
C THR A 101 -5.77 -11.50 -8.34
N LEU A 102 -5.83 -11.13 -7.06
CA LEU A 102 -7.08 -11.05 -6.31
C LEU A 102 -8.07 -10.08 -6.96
N PHE A 103 -7.62 -8.89 -7.34
CA PHE A 103 -8.46 -7.87 -7.95
C PHE A 103 -9.08 -8.36 -9.27
N VAL A 104 -8.27 -8.94 -10.15
CA VAL A 104 -8.77 -9.49 -11.43
C VAL A 104 -9.66 -10.71 -11.20
N SER A 105 -9.33 -11.60 -10.27
CA SER A 105 -10.17 -12.76 -9.94
C SER A 105 -11.55 -12.34 -9.42
N VAL A 106 -11.61 -11.32 -8.54
CA VAL A 106 -12.89 -10.80 -8.03
C VAL A 106 -13.71 -10.18 -9.17
N LEU A 107 -13.10 -9.36 -10.03
CA LEU A 107 -13.80 -8.82 -11.21
C LEU A 107 -14.32 -9.93 -12.12
N ALA A 108 -13.54 -11.00 -12.34
CA ALA A 108 -13.97 -12.14 -13.15
C ALA A 108 -15.15 -12.92 -12.55
N THR A 109 -15.36 -12.87 -11.23
CA THR A 109 -16.54 -13.51 -10.60
C THR A 109 -17.83 -12.70 -10.74
N PHE A 110 -17.73 -11.40 -10.98
CA PHE A 110 -18.88 -10.51 -11.22
C PHE A 110 -19.08 -10.18 -12.71
N GLY A 111 -18.21 -10.72 -13.58
CA GLY A 111 -18.21 -10.53 -15.03
C GLY A 111 -19.13 -11.48 -15.76
#